data_AF-A0A6J1K8M4-F1
#
_entry.id   AF-A0A6J1K8M4-F1
#
_cell.length_a   1.000
_cell.length_b   1.000
_cell.length_c   1.000
_cell.angle_alpha   90.00
_cell.angle_beta   90.00
_cell.angle_gamma   90.00
#
_symmetry.space_group_name_H-M   'P 1'
#
loop_
_entity.id
_entity.type
_entity.pdbx_description
1 polymer ?
#
loop_
_entity_poly.entity_id
_entity_poly.type
_entity_poly.pdbx_seq_one_letter_code
_entity_poly.pdbx_strand_id
1 'polypeptide(L)'
;MFPFFRYYIFFFYLLSSVFLFSSVFPATTPLDFTTATAAFDASNNYVWRNFARFLDAGKGSEVTGMSELKKYLNRFGYLPVFPENNFSDFVDDQFVSALILYQRRLGLSVTGKLDSETIASIMSPRCGMSDLIKINDATTTTIHSTRRYAFFNGQPRWIRGSTLTYALSPDYTIEYLTSSEIRNVVGRSFSRWSAVIPLNFTESSNYESSDIRIGFYHGDHGDGEAFDGVLGVLAHAFSPENGRLHLDAAERWAVDFEKEKSKVAVDLESVVTHEIGHVLGLAHSAVKEAVMYPSLSPRGKKVELRMDDVEGVQALYGSNPNFKLDSFLESEKSTNTGSSNTTNFLSLFFFIFVWF
;
A
#
# COMPACT_ATOMS: atom_id res chain seq x y z
N MET A 1 -0.27 42.07 -85.12
CA MET A 1 -0.02 43.31 -84.35
C MET A 1 -0.60 43.08 -82.95
N PHE A 2 0.23 43.21 -81.92
CA PHE A 2 -0.03 42.85 -80.51
C PHE A 2 -1.49 43.04 -80.02
N PRO A 3 -2.10 42.04 -79.36
CA PRO A 3 -3.18 42.30 -78.43
C PRO A 3 -2.63 42.40 -77.00
N PHE A 4 -3.08 43.45 -76.34
CA PHE A 4 -2.80 43.81 -74.96
C PHE A 4 -3.27 42.74 -73.97
N PHE A 5 -2.40 42.38 -73.02
CA PHE A 5 -2.77 41.68 -71.80
C PHE A 5 -3.68 42.60 -70.96
N ARG A 6 -4.94 42.20 -70.75
CA ARG A 6 -5.80 42.71 -69.67
C ARG A 6 -6.01 41.60 -68.65
N TYR A 7 -5.41 41.76 -67.48
CA TYR A 7 -5.65 40.93 -66.31
C TYR A 7 -7.07 41.15 -65.80
N TYR A 8 -7.90 40.12 -65.84
CA TYR A 8 -9.14 40.06 -65.06
C TYR A 8 -8.87 39.25 -63.80
N ILE A 9 -8.79 39.94 -62.67
CA ILE A 9 -8.78 39.34 -61.33
C ILE A 9 -10.22 38.94 -61.02
N PHE A 10 -10.53 37.64 -61.12
CA PHE A 10 -11.77 37.09 -60.59
C PHE A 10 -11.61 36.88 -59.08
N PHE A 11 -12.17 37.79 -58.30
CA PHE A 11 -12.43 37.58 -56.88
C PHE A 11 -13.59 36.57 -56.74
N PHE A 12 -13.27 35.32 -56.41
CA PHE A 12 -14.28 34.37 -55.93
C PHE A 12 -14.62 34.75 -54.48
N TYR A 13 -15.79 35.34 -54.29
CA TYR A 13 -16.45 35.38 -52.98
C TYR A 13 -16.93 33.98 -52.65
N LEU A 14 -16.19 33.25 -51.80
CA LEU A 14 -16.73 32.06 -51.15
C LEU A 14 -17.56 32.53 -49.95
N LEU A 15 -18.88 32.45 -50.09
CA LEU A 15 -19.84 32.61 -49.01
C LEU A 15 -19.49 31.59 -47.90
N SER A 16 -18.96 32.06 -46.77
CA SER A 16 -18.88 31.24 -45.56
C SER A 16 -20.29 31.12 -44.97
N SER A 17 -21.01 30.07 -45.36
CA SER A 17 -22.22 29.64 -44.67
C SER A 17 -21.82 29.16 -43.28
N VAL A 18 -21.97 30.04 -42.29
CA VAL A 18 -21.94 29.67 -40.87
C VAL A 18 -23.20 28.84 -40.62
N PHE A 19 -23.09 27.52 -40.76
CA PHE A 19 -24.06 26.63 -40.17
C PHE A 19 -23.89 26.70 -38.65
N LEU A 20 -24.71 27.53 -38.02
CA LEU A 20 -25.04 27.39 -36.61
C LEU A 20 -25.78 26.07 -36.45
N PHE A 21 -25.05 24.96 -36.36
CA PHE A 21 -25.57 23.78 -35.71
C PHE A 21 -25.72 24.12 -34.24
N SER A 22 -26.92 24.54 -33.86
CA SER A 22 -27.41 24.43 -32.49
C SER A 22 -27.47 22.94 -32.16
N SER A 23 -26.32 22.37 -31.79
CA SER A 23 -26.28 21.14 -31.03
C SER A 23 -26.87 21.44 -29.67
N VAL A 24 -28.18 21.24 -29.57
CA VAL A 24 -28.86 21.00 -28.31
C VAL A 24 -28.21 19.73 -27.75
N PHE A 25 -27.13 19.91 -27.00
CA PHE A 25 -26.67 18.87 -26.11
C PHE A 25 -27.80 18.67 -25.11
N PRO A 26 -28.39 17.46 -24.99
CA PRO A 26 -29.15 17.16 -23.79
C PRO A 26 -28.18 17.42 -22.63
N ALA A 27 -28.59 18.28 -21.69
CA ALA A 27 -27.83 18.54 -20.50
C ALA A 27 -27.52 17.19 -19.86
N THR A 28 -26.27 16.73 -19.99
CA THR A 28 -25.79 15.59 -19.26
C THR A 28 -25.92 16.00 -17.81
N THR A 29 -26.93 15.45 -17.13
CA THR A 29 -27.01 15.49 -15.69
C THR A 29 -25.62 15.15 -15.17
N PRO A 30 -25.05 15.93 -14.24
CA PRO A 30 -23.77 15.58 -13.66
C PRO A 30 -23.90 14.12 -13.22
N LEU A 31 -23.02 13.26 -13.75
CA LEU A 31 -22.82 11.97 -13.13
C LEU A 31 -22.51 12.29 -11.69
N ASP A 32 -23.42 11.91 -10.81
CA ASP A 32 -23.27 11.98 -9.38
C ASP A 32 -22.14 11.01 -9.05
N PHE A 33 -20.90 11.45 -9.27
CA PHE A 33 -19.77 10.97 -8.51
C PHE A 33 -20.11 11.39 -7.09
N THR A 34 -20.87 10.53 -6.42
CA THR A 34 -20.65 10.31 -5.00
C THR A 34 -19.19 9.86 -4.90
N THR A 35 -18.27 10.83 -4.93
CA THR A 35 -17.14 10.82 -4.03
C THR A 35 -17.74 10.32 -2.73
N ALA A 36 -17.39 9.09 -2.35
CA ALA A 36 -17.53 8.67 -0.99
C ALA A 36 -16.57 9.55 -0.17
N THR A 37 -16.89 10.84 -0.05
CA THR A 37 -16.74 11.54 1.20
C THR A 37 -17.56 10.72 2.16
N ALA A 38 -16.94 9.67 2.71
CA ALA A 38 -17.39 9.07 3.94
C ALA A 38 -17.75 10.26 4.82
N ALA A 39 -19.02 10.38 5.20
CA ALA A 39 -19.40 11.29 6.26
C ALA A 39 -18.57 10.83 7.47
N PHE A 40 -17.41 11.46 7.64
CA PHE A 40 -16.40 11.11 8.62
C PHE A 40 -16.96 11.52 9.97
N ASP A 41 -17.62 10.55 10.60
CA ASP A 41 -18.23 10.63 11.91
C ASP A 41 -17.28 11.32 12.89
N ALA A 42 -17.71 12.46 13.42
CA ALA A 42 -16.92 13.35 14.27
C ALA A 42 -16.63 12.77 15.67
N SER A 43 -17.16 11.60 16.00
CA SER A 43 -17.15 11.03 17.35
C SER A 43 -15.97 10.11 17.70
N ASN A 44 -15.13 9.70 16.74
CA ASN A 44 -14.09 8.69 16.99
C ASN A 44 -12.67 9.29 17.00
N ASN A 45 -11.98 9.12 18.13
CA ASN A 45 -10.56 9.45 18.35
C ASN A 45 -9.65 8.38 17.74
N TYR A 46 -9.45 8.40 16.43
CA TYR A 46 -8.46 7.52 15.78
C TYR A 46 -7.18 8.28 15.38
N VAL A 47 -6.06 7.55 15.38
CA VAL A 47 -4.71 8.10 15.22
C VAL A 47 -4.55 8.81 13.87
N TRP A 48 -3.80 9.90 13.86
CA TRP A 48 -3.51 10.78 12.71
C TRP A 48 -4.70 11.44 12.00
N ARG A 49 -5.96 11.23 12.43
CA ARG A 49 -7.16 11.88 11.86
C ARG A 49 -6.98 13.39 11.68
N ASN A 50 -6.38 14.01 12.67
CA ASN A 50 -6.22 15.46 12.73
C ASN A 50 -5.22 16.01 11.70
N PHE A 51 -4.47 15.16 10.99
CA PHE A 51 -3.55 15.59 9.95
C PHE A 51 -4.26 16.19 8.71
N ALA A 52 -5.56 15.97 8.57
CA ALA A 52 -6.39 16.66 7.57
C ALA A 52 -6.24 18.20 7.62
N ARG A 53 -5.93 18.76 8.80
CA ARG A 53 -5.73 20.21 8.98
C ARG A 53 -4.50 20.77 8.26
N PHE A 54 -3.59 19.90 7.80
CA PHE A 54 -2.37 20.30 7.11
C PHE A 54 -2.52 20.31 5.58
N LEU A 55 -3.73 20.05 5.06
CA LEU A 55 -4.05 20.18 3.65
C LEU A 55 -3.60 21.56 3.13
N ASP A 56 -2.90 21.55 2.00
CA ASP A 56 -2.34 22.74 1.33
C ASP A 56 -1.30 23.55 2.12
N ALA A 57 -0.84 23.08 3.29
CA ALA A 57 0.27 23.72 3.98
C ALA A 57 1.54 23.67 3.11
N GLY A 58 2.04 24.86 2.77
CA GLY A 58 3.13 25.03 1.81
C GLY A 58 4.47 25.34 2.49
N LYS A 59 5.55 25.25 1.71
CA LYS A 59 6.89 25.70 2.13
C LYS A 59 6.86 27.12 2.70
N GLY A 60 7.49 27.33 3.84
CA GLY A 60 7.54 28.61 4.53
C GLY A 60 6.35 28.91 5.44
N SER A 61 5.36 28.02 5.51
CA SER A 61 4.28 28.14 6.49
C SER A 61 4.69 27.61 7.87
N GLU A 62 4.02 28.09 8.91
CA GLU A 62 4.11 27.55 10.26
C GLU A 62 2.70 27.17 10.70
N VAL A 63 2.48 25.88 10.95
CA VAL A 63 1.15 25.34 11.24
C VAL A 63 1.22 24.52 12.53
N THR A 64 0.42 24.91 13.52
CA THR A 64 0.46 24.27 14.85
C THR A 64 0.28 22.76 14.77
N GLY A 65 1.24 22.04 15.37
CA GLY A 65 1.30 20.59 15.42
C GLY A 65 1.88 19.91 14.17
N MET A 66 2.42 20.66 13.20
CA MET A 66 3.14 20.11 12.04
C MET A 66 4.35 19.26 12.48
N SER A 67 4.93 19.54 13.65
CA SER A 67 5.90 18.70 14.34
C SER A 67 5.45 17.24 14.50
N GLU A 68 4.16 16.98 14.75
CA GLU A 68 3.62 15.62 14.85
C GLU A 68 3.61 14.90 13.50
N LEU A 69 3.34 15.62 12.40
CA LEU A 69 3.44 15.05 11.06
C LEU A 69 4.91 14.77 10.67
N LYS A 70 5.84 15.61 11.12
CA LYS A 70 7.28 15.34 10.98
C LYS A 70 7.70 14.09 11.78
N LYS A 71 7.17 13.87 12.98
CA LYS A 71 7.38 12.63 13.75
C LYS A 71 6.87 11.40 12.99
N TYR A 72 5.69 11.49 12.34
CA TYR A 72 5.19 10.44 11.45
C TYR A 72 6.20 10.13 10.33
N LEU A 73 6.65 11.14 9.59
CA LEU A 73 7.62 10.96 8.50
C LEU A 73 8.95 10.39 9.01
N ASN A 74 9.38 10.78 10.21
CA ASN A 74 10.57 10.23 10.86
C ASN A 74 10.41 8.75 11.24
N ARG A 75 9.26 8.36 11.81
CA ARG A 75 8.94 6.97 12.16
C ARG A 75 9.11 6.05 10.96
N PHE A 76 8.60 6.47 9.79
CA PHE A 76 8.67 5.69 8.55
C PHE A 76 9.95 5.93 7.73
N GLY A 77 10.93 6.65 8.29
CA GLY A 77 12.29 6.76 7.75
C GLY A 77 12.53 7.90 6.76
N TYR A 78 11.55 8.77 6.49
CA TYR A 78 11.65 9.87 5.53
C TYR A 78 12.37 11.12 6.07
N LEU A 79 12.45 11.26 7.39
CA LEU A 79 13.22 12.32 8.06
C LEU A 79 14.32 11.69 8.92
N PRO A 80 15.50 12.34 9.02
CA PRO A 80 16.59 11.84 9.86
C PRO A 80 16.19 11.84 11.33
N VAL A 81 16.81 10.95 12.11
CA VAL A 81 16.65 10.91 13.56
C VAL A 81 17.41 12.08 14.15
N PHE A 82 16.70 13.01 14.77
CA PHE A 82 17.31 14.09 15.53
C PHE A 82 17.45 13.65 16.99
N PRO A 83 18.54 14.03 17.68
CA PRO A 83 18.59 13.91 19.13
C PRO A 83 17.36 14.67 19.68
N GLU A 84 16.55 13.97 20.49
CA GLU A 84 15.30 14.45 21.12
C GLU A 84 14.03 14.53 20.24
N ASN A 85 14.05 14.17 18.95
CA ASN A 85 12.87 14.23 18.06
C ASN A 85 12.13 15.60 18.09
N ASN A 86 12.85 16.68 18.36
CA ASN A 86 12.27 18.01 18.53
C ASN A 86 12.05 18.70 17.16
N PHE A 87 11.04 18.23 16.45
CA PHE A 87 10.63 18.82 15.18
C PHE A 87 9.90 20.14 15.41
N SER A 88 10.21 21.15 14.59
CA SER A 88 9.47 22.42 14.59
C SER A 88 8.17 22.33 13.78
N ASP A 89 7.24 23.24 14.05
CA ASP A 89 5.99 23.37 13.30
C ASP A 89 6.15 24.10 11.94
N PHE A 90 7.38 24.54 11.61
CA PHE A 90 7.70 25.25 10.38
C PHE A 90 7.92 24.29 9.20
N VAL A 91 7.37 24.61 8.03
CA VAL A 91 7.52 23.78 6.82
C VAL A 91 8.78 24.19 6.05
N ASP A 92 9.87 23.50 6.37
CA ASP A 92 11.22 23.69 5.81
C ASP A 92 11.50 22.84 4.55
N ASP A 93 12.67 23.06 3.95
CA ASP A 93 13.14 22.32 2.77
C ASP A 93 13.33 20.82 3.02
N GLN A 94 13.67 20.45 4.26
CA GLN A 94 13.87 19.05 4.62
C GLN A 94 12.54 18.30 4.63
N PHE A 95 11.49 18.91 5.18
CA PHE A 95 10.14 18.36 5.15
C PHE A 95 9.62 18.20 3.72
N VAL A 96 9.78 19.22 2.87
CA VAL A 96 9.36 19.13 1.45
C VAL A 96 10.11 17.99 0.75
N SER A 97 11.40 17.83 1.01
CA SER A 97 12.20 16.73 0.45
C SER A 97 11.70 15.36 0.95
N ALA A 98 11.35 15.25 2.23
CA ALA A 98 10.77 14.05 2.82
C ALA A 98 9.41 13.71 2.21
N LEU A 99 8.55 14.70 1.94
CA LEU A 99 7.28 14.50 1.25
C LEU A 99 7.45 14.01 -0.18
N ILE A 100 8.39 14.59 -0.94
CA ILE A 100 8.70 14.12 -2.30
C ILE A 100 9.14 12.65 -2.27
N LEU A 101 9.95 12.28 -1.28
CA LEU A 101 10.41 10.91 -1.11
C LEU A 101 9.28 9.97 -0.71
N TYR A 102 8.41 10.38 0.21
CA TYR A 102 7.19 9.68 0.61
C TYR A 102 6.27 9.41 -0.59
N GLN A 103 5.94 10.45 -1.35
CA GLN A 103 5.09 10.35 -2.53
C GLN A 103 5.68 9.39 -3.56
N ARG A 104 6.98 9.53 -3.85
CA ARG A 104 7.67 8.63 -4.78
C ARG A 104 7.66 7.19 -4.29
N ARG A 105 7.88 6.96 -2.99
CA ARG A 105 7.99 5.61 -2.42
C ARG A 105 6.64 4.88 -2.43
N LEU A 106 5.56 5.60 -2.21
CA LEU A 106 4.20 5.04 -2.17
C LEU A 106 3.45 5.13 -3.50
N GLY A 107 4.15 5.47 -4.59
CA GLY A 107 3.54 5.56 -5.93
C GLY A 107 2.45 6.63 -6.04
N LEU A 108 2.56 7.72 -5.28
CA LEU A 108 1.70 8.89 -5.36
C LEU A 108 2.20 9.88 -6.40
N SER A 109 1.34 10.84 -6.76
CA SER A 109 1.75 12.00 -7.55
C SER A 109 2.84 12.79 -6.81
N VAL A 110 4.00 12.97 -7.44
CA VAL A 110 5.14 13.66 -6.82
C VAL A 110 4.98 15.18 -6.96
N THR A 111 4.32 15.79 -5.99
CA THR A 111 4.02 17.24 -5.97
C THR A 111 4.87 18.01 -4.97
N GLY A 112 5.43 17.34 -3.96
CA GLY A 112 6.09 17.96 -2.81
C GLY A 112 5.16 18.79 -1.92
N LYS A 113 3.85 18.59 -2.04
CA LYS A 113 2.80 19.30 -1.30
C LYS A 113 1.97 18.33 -0.47
N LEU A 114 1.37 18.83 0.60
CA LEU A 114 0.32 18.14 1.35
C LEU A 114 -1.02 18.27 0.61
N ASP A 115 -1.09 17.72 -0.59
CA ASP A 115 -2.33 17.62 -1.37
C ASP A 115 -3.27 16.55 -0.81
N SER A 116 -4.49 16.48 -1.34
CA SER A 116 -5.54 15.58 -0.85
C SER A 116 -5.15 14.10 -0.95
N GLU A 117 -4.43 13.69 -2.00
CA GLU A 117 -3.96 12.30 -2.15
C GLU A 117 -2.91 11.97 -1.09
N THR A 118 -1.95 12.88 -0.87
CA THR A 118 -0.87 12.72 0.10
C THR A 118 -1.41 12.67 1.52
N ILE A 119 -2.31 13.59 1.90
CA ILE A 119 -2.94 13.62 3.23
C ILE A 119 -3.77 12.36 3.47
N ALA A 120 -4.56 11.92 2.49
CA ALA A 120 -5.34 10.69 2.61
C ALA A 120 -4.43 9.46 2.81
N SER A 121 -3.31 9.38 2.09
CA SER A 121 -2.31 8.32 2.26
C SER A 121 -1.68 8.35 3.65
N ILE A 122 -1.29 9.53 4.14
CA ILE A 122 -0.67 9.73 5.46
C ILE A 122 -1.62 9.30 6.58
N MET A 123 -2.91 9.64 6.44
CA MET A 123 -3.95 9.31 7.42
C MET A 123 -4.46 7.86 7.32
N SER A 124 -4.07 7.12 6.29
CA SER A 124 -4.49 5.72 6.14
C SER A 124 -3.77 4.85 7.18
N PRO A 125 -4.49 3.93 7.85
CA PRO A 125 -3.86 2.91 8.67
C PRO A 125 -2.87 2.09 7.85
N ARG A 126 -1.79 1.64 8.48
CA ARG A 126 -0.66 1.02 7.79
C ARG A 126 0.17 0.11 8.69
N CYS A 127 1.04 -0.68 8.08
CA CYS A 127 2.13 -1.37 8.75
C CYS A 127 3.10 -0.37 9.40
N GLY A 128 3.63 -0.74 10.57
CA GLY A 128 4.58 0.01 11.38
C GLY A 128 6.03 -0.06 10.90
N MET A 129 6.33 -0.94 9.94
CA MET A 129 7.67 -1.07 9.38
C MET A 129 8.10 0.18 8.62
N SER A 130 9.39 0.52 8.73
CA SER A 130 9.95 1.67 8.00
C SER A 130 9.92 1.42 6.49
N ASP A 131 9.49 2.44 5.73
CA ASP A 131 9.47 2.38 4.26
C ASP A 131 10.87 2.46 3.65
N LEU A 132 11.81 3.03 4.42
CA LEU A 132 13.19 3.26 4.05
C LEU A 132 14.12 2.54 5.02
N ILE A 133 15.18 1.94 4.50
CA ILE A 133 16.20 1.30 5.34
C ILE A 133 17.21 2.36 5.75
N LYS A 134 17.38 2.56 7.05
CA LYS A 134 18.42 3.41 7.61
C LYS A 134 19.76 2.70 7.46
N ILE A 135 20.65 3.20 6.61
CA ILE A 135 22.07 2.85 6.67
C ILE A 135 22.72 3.82 7.65
N ASN A 136 23.57 3.32 8.54
CA ASN A 136 24.38 4.11 9.49
C ASN A 136 25.44 5.01 8.79
N ASP A 137 25.28 5.26 7.49
CA ASP A 137 26.12 6.11 6.68
C ASP A 137 25.22 6.99 5.82
N ALA A 138 25.34 8.31 6.01
CA ALA A 138 24.37 9.33 5.57
C ALA A 138 24.31 9.54 4.04
N THR A 139 24.74 8.57 3.23
CA THR A 139 24.93 8.76 1.79
C THR A 139 24.40 7.64 0.88
N THR A 140 23.83 6.55 1.40
CA THR A 140 23.20 5.52 0.55
C THR A 140 21.99 4.88 1.21
N THR A 141 20.80 5.08 0.65
CA THR A 141 19.55 4.39 0.99
C THR A 141 19.27 3.28 -0.03
N THR A 142 20.10 2.24 -0.05
CA THR A 142 19.98 1.17 -1.06
C THR A 142 19.01 0.08 -0.60
N ILE A 143 17.72 0.36 -0.76
CA ILE A 143 16.74 -0.71 -1.00
C ILE A 143 16.97 -1.19 -2.43
N HIS A 144 17.20 -2.48 -2.64
CA HIS A 144 17.09 -3.08 -3.97
C HIS A 144 15.61 -3.13 -4.36
N SER A 145 15.06 -1.98 -4.72
CA SER A 145 13.71 -1.85 -5.26
C SER A 145 13.83 -2.01 -6.76
N THR A 146 13.24 -3.07 -7.31
CA THR A 146 12.81 -2.98 -8.72
C THR A 146 11.56 -2.09 -8.75
N ARG A 147 11.09 -1.67 -9.94
CA ARG A 147 9.77 -1.00 -10.05
C ARG A 147 8.60 -1.89 -9.59
N ARG A 148 8.89 -3.13 -9.19
CA ARG A 148 7.97 -4.14 -8.73
C ARG A 148 8.14 -4.27 -7.21
N TYR A 149 9.01 -5.17 -6.74
CA TYR A 149 9.14 -5.51 -5.32
C TYR A 149 10.41 -4.95 -4.64
N ALA A 150 10.47 -5.08 -3.32
CA ALA A 150 11.58 -4.61 -2.48
C ALA A 150 11.98 -5.61 -1.38
N PHE A 151 13.23 -5.51 -0.92
CA PHE A 151 13.80 -6.33 0.17
C PHE A 151 14.40 -5.46 1.27
N PHE A 152 14.48 -6.04 2.47
CA PHE A 152 15.37 -5.52 3.50
C PHE A 152 16.85 -5.67 3.09
N ASN A 153 17.72 -4.88 3.72
CA ASN A 153 19.14 -4.87 3.42
C ASN A 153 19.75 -6.24 3.74
N GLY A 154 20.62 -6.73 2.87
CA GLY A 154 21.16 -8.08 2.96
C GLY A 154 20.20 -9.19 2.49
N GLN A 155 18.99 -8.85 2.02
CA GLN A 155 17.99 -9.80 1.51
C GLN A 155 17.78 -10.98 2.48
N PRO A 156 17.41 -10.68 3.75
CA PRO A 156 17.31 -11.69 4.78
C PRO A 156 16.28 -12.75 4.38
N ARG A 157 16.64 -14.01 4.59
CA ARG A 157 15.80 -15.17 4.30
C ARG A 157 16.05 -16.25 5.32
N TRP A 158 15.09 -17.14 5.51
CA TRP A 158 15.29 -18.34 6.29
C TRP A 158 16.26 -19.28 5.56
N ILE A 159 17.35 -19.67 6.22
CA ILE A 159 18.43 -20.46 5.60
C ILE A 159 18.25 -21.97 5.89
N ARG A 160 17.44 -22.32 6.89
CA ARG A 160 17.31 -23.69 7.40
C ARG A 160 15.97 -24.32 7.01
N GLY A 161 16.04 -25.53 6.45
CA GLY A 161 14.88 -26.38 6.21
C GLY A 161 13.92 -25.84 5.14
N SER A 162 12.93 -26.67 4.78
CA SER A 162 11.82 -26.28 3.93
C SER A 162 10.50 -26.14 4.70
N THR A 163 10.55 -26.27 6.03
CA THR A 163 9.39 -26.16 6.91
C THR A 163 9.74 -25.25 8.07
N LEU A 164 8.96 -24.19 8.24
CA LEU A 164 9.02 -23.26 9.36
C LEU A 164 7.87 -23.55 10.32
N THR A 165 8.12 -23.37 11.60
CA THR A 165 7.11 -23.49 12.65
C THR A 165 6.57 -22.12 13.03
N TYR A 166 5.27 -22.03 13.30
CA TYR A 166 4.66 -20.82 13.84
C TYR A 166 3.80 -21.12 15.06
N ALA A 167 3.65 -20.14 15.95
CA ALA A 167 2.78 -20.26 17.10
C ALA A 167 2.14 -18.92 17.48
N LEU A 168 0.91 -19.00 17.99
CA LEU A 168 0.21 -17.89 18.61
C LEU A 168 0.63 -17.77 20.08
N SER A 169 0.83 -16.54 20.55
CA SER A 169 1.15 -16.28 21.95
C SER A 169 0.00 -16.76 22.86
N PRO A 170 0.31 -17.44 23.98
CA PRO A 170 -0.69 -17.78 24.98
C PRO A 170 -1.12 -16.57 25.83
N ASP A 171 -0.26 -15.55 25.93
CA ASP A 171 -0.44 -14.44 26.87
C ASP A 171 -0.88 -13.14 26.18
N TYR A 172 -0.44 -12.92 24.93
CA TYR A 172 -0.70 -11.71 24.16
C TYR A 172 -1.80 -11.97 23.13
N THR A 173 -3.06 -11.85 23.57
CA THR A 173 -4.26 -12.24 22.80
C THR A 173 -5.34 -11.16 22.83
N ILE A 174 -6.43 -11.38 22.08
CA ILE A 174 -7.66 -10.60 22.11
C ILE A 174 -8.83 -11.51 22.45
N GLU A 175 -9.81 -11.00 23.19
CA GLU A 175 -10.88 -11.84 23.78
C GLU A 175 -12.12 -11.99 22.89
N TYR A 176 -12.31 -11.07 21.94
CA TYR A 176 -13.56 -10.99 21.16
C TYR A 176 -13.56 -11.81 19.86
N LEU A 177 -12.41 -12.35 19.46
CA LEU A 177 -12.28 -13.34 18.39
C LEU A 177 -11.89 -14.68 19.01
N THR A 178 -12.51 -15.77 18.56
CA THR A 178 -12.17 -17.10 19.07
C THR A 178 -10.78 -17.53 18.59
N SER A 179 -10.09 -18.37 19.37
CA SER A 179 -8.78 -18.91 18.95
C SER A 179 -8.86 -19.68 17.63
N SER A 180 -10.01 -20.32 17.34
CA SER A 180 -10.23 -21.00 16.06
C SER A 180 -10.30 -20.01 14.88
N GLU A 181 -11.00 -18.89 15.03
CA GLU A 181 -11.07 -17.85 14.00
C GLU A 181 -9.68 -17.28 13.68
N ILE A 182 -8.89 -16.97 14.70
CA ILE A 182 -7.52 -16.45 14.55
C ILE A 182 -6.62 -17.50 13.88
N ARG A 183 -6.61 -18.75 14.38
CA ARG A 183 -5.82 -19.85 13.78
C ARG A 183 -6.16 -20.09 12.32
N ASN A 184 -7.45 -20.07 11.98
CA ASN A 184 -7.91 -20.25 10.60
C ASN A 184 -7.42 -19.12 9.68
N VAL A 185 -7.45 -17.87 10.15
CA VAL A 185 -6.93 -16.71 9.40
C VAL A 185 -5.41 -16.83 9.19
N VAL A 186 -4.67 -17.14 10.25
CA VAL A 186 -3.21 -17.29 10.19
C VAL A 186 -2.82 -18.45 9.26
N GLY A 187 -3.48 -19.61 9.38
CA GLY A 187 -3.24 -20.76 8.50
C GLY A 187 -3.52 -20.47 7.03
N ARG A 188 -4.61 -19.74 6.71
CA ARG A 188 -4.86 -19.27 5.34
C ARG A 188 -3.78 -18.32 4.85
N SER A 189 -3.36 -17.37 5.69
CA SER A 189 -2.33 -16.38 5.34
C SER A 189 -0.99 -17.07 5.00
N PHE A 190 -0.55 -18.05 5.79
CA PHE A 190 0.63 -18.87 5.45
C PHE A 190 0.44 -19.71 4.19
N SER A 191 -0.75 -20.28 3.99
CA SER A 191 -1.06 -21.10 2.81
C SER A 191 -0.93 -20.30 1.51
N ARG A 192 -1.23 -19.00 1.53
CA ARG A 192 -1.07 -18.11 0.37
C ARG A 192 0.39 -17.97 -0.03
N TRP A 193 1.27 -17.77 0.94
CA TRP A 193 2.71 -17.71 0.69
C TRP A 193 3.28 -19.06 0.28
N SER A 194 2.97 -20.15 1.00
CA SER A 194 3.48 -21.50 0.64
C SER A 194 3.01 -21.99 -0.72
N ALA A 195 1.89 -21.48 -1.25
CA ALA A 195 1.45 -21.79 -2.62
C ALA A 195 2.44 -21.31 -3.70
N VAL A 196 3.26 -20.29 -3.42
CA VAL A 196 4.14 -19.66 -4.43
C VAL A 196 5.63 -19.86 -4.17
N ILE A 197 6.05 -20.32 -2.99
CA ILE A 197 7.45 -20.64 -2.64
C ILE A 197 7.63 -22.08 -2.13
N PRO A 198 8.85 -22.64 -2.14
CA PRO A 198 9.11 -24.00 -1.67
C PRO A 198 9.25 -24.09 -0.13
N LEU A 199 8.49 -23.30 0.63
CA LEU A 199 8.41 -23.38 2.09
C LEU A 199 7.04 -23.87 2.53
N ASN A 200 7.03 -24.66 3.61
CA ASN A 200 5.84 -25.09 4.33
C ASN A 200 5.80 -24.44 5.71
N PHE A 201 4.61 -24.31 6.26
CA PHE A 201 4.40 -23.73 7.58
C PHE A 201 3.54 -24.67 8.42
N THR A 202 3.97 -24.91 9.66
CA THR A 202 3.29 -25.82 10.58
C THR A 202 3.04 -25.11 11.90
N GLU A 203 1.78 -25.11 12.37
CA GLU A 203 1.47 -24.61 13.71
C GLU A 203 2.12 -25.51 14.77
N SER A 204 2.82 -24.89 15.71
CA SER A 204 3.45 -25.54 16.85
C SER A 204 2.72 -25.17 18.14
N SER A 205 2.66 -26.12 19.07
CA SER A 205 2.15 -25.86 20.42
C SER A 205 3.17 -25.17 21.34
N ASN A 206 4.44 -25.10 20.93
CA ASN A 206 5.51 -24.50 21.72
C ASN A 206 5.90 -23.14 21.16
N TYR A 207 5.31 -22.09 21.74
CA TYR A 207 5.53 -20.70 21.33
C TYR A 207 7.00 -20.28 21.38
N GLU A 208 7.71 -20.57 22.47
CA GLU A 208 9.08 -20.09 22.69
C GLU A 208 10.11 -20.64 21.70
N SER A 209 9.89 -21.86 21.21
CA SER A 209 10.80 -22.52 20.26
C SER A 209 10.35 -22.43 18.80
N SER A 210 9.23 -21.77 18.51
CA SER A 210 8.75 -21.62 17.13
C SER A 210 9.57 -20.57 16.37
N ASP A 211 9.82 -20.82 15.09
CA ASP A 211 10.54 -19.89 14.21
C ASP A 211 9.78 -18.55 14.10
N ILE A 212 8.46 -18.64 14.01
CA ILE A 212 7.56 -17.49 13.84
C ILE A 212 6.63 -17.38 15.05
N ARG A 213 6.60 -16.20 15.68
CA ARG A 213 5.86 -15.96 16.93
C ARG A 213 4.92 -14.78 16.75
N ILE A 214 3.63 -15.05 16.91
CA ILE A 214 2.55 -14.12 16.58
C ILE A 214 1.81 -13.75 17.87
N GLY A 215 1.61 -12.46 18.13
CA GLY A 215 0.88 -11.99 19.32
C GLY A 215 0.21 -10.64 19.13
N PHE A 216 -0.76 -10.34 20.01
CA PHE A 216 -1.50 -9.08 20.05
C PHE A 216 -1.02 -8.24 21.24
N TYR A 217 -0.47 -7.05 20.98
CA TYR A 217 0.17 -6.21 21.99
C TYR A 217 -0.45 -4.82 22.05
N HIS A 218 -0.36 -4.15 23.19
CA HIS A 218 -0.77 -2.75 23.35
C HIS A 218 0.45 -1.86 23.57
N GLY A 219 0.41 -0.65 23.02
CA GLY A 219 1.35 0.42 23.38
C GLY A 219 2.82 -0.01 23.32
N ASP A 220 3.60 0.42 24.31
CA ASP A 220 4.97 -0.09 24.51
C ASP A 220 4.93 -1.53 25.01
N HIS A 221 5.55 -2.43 24.25
CA HIS A 221 5.63 -3.86 24.50
C HIS A 221 7.07 -4.38 24.45
N GLY A 222 8.05 -3.51 24.71
CA GLY A 222 9.42 -3.91 25.04
C GLY A 222 10.33 -4.24 23.85
N ASP A 223 9.90 -3.96 22.63
CA ASP A 223 10.71 -4.15 21.41
C ASP A 223 11.18 -2.83 20.76
N GLY A 224 10.82 -1.68 21.36
CA GLY A 224 11.19 -0.35 20.89
C GLY A 224 10.25 0.25 19.84
N GLU A 225 9.23 -0.48 19.38
CA GLU A 225 8.29 -0.05 18.34
C GLU A 225 6.86 0.02 18.90
N ALA A 226 6.63 0.93 19.85
CA ALA A 226 5.34 1.04 20.52
C ALA A 226 4.16 1.27 19.55
N PHE A 227 3.05 0.58 19.81
CA PHE A 227 1.77 0.79 19.12
C PHE A 227 1.08 2.09 19.57
N ASP A 228 0.22 2.63 18.71
CA ASP A 228 -0.34 3.98 18.84
C ASP A 228 -1.85 4.04 19.10
N GLY A 229 -2.55 2.91 19.11
CA GLY A 229 -3.95 2.81 19.51
C GLY A 229 -4.87 2.47 18.34
N VAL A 230 -6.07 3.04 18.31
CA VAL A 230 -7.06 2.69 17.29
C VAL A 230 -6.72 3.37 15.97
N LEU A 231 -6.54 2.56 14.92
CA LEU A 231 -5.96 2.92 13.64
C LEU A 231 -4.55 3.52 13.79
N GLY A 232 -3.92 3.84 12.67
CA GLY A 232 -2.52 4.28 12.66
C GLY A 232 -1.62 3.10 12.31
N VAL A 233 -0.82 2.64 13.27
CA VAL A 233 0.02 1.44 13.10
C VAL A 233 -0.76 0.18 13.46
N LEU A 234 -1.07 -0.63 12.46
CA LEU A 234 -1.87 -1.84 12.62
C LEU A 234 -1.06 -3.01 13.21
N ALA A 235 0.20 -3.12 12.83
CA ALA A 235 1.08 -4.25 13.11
C ALA A 235 2.52 -3.94 12.73
N HIS A 236 3.46 -4.77 13.16
CA HIS A 236 4.81 -4.85 12.60
C HIS A 236 5.39 -6.26 12.73
N ALA A 237 6.44 -6.54 11.97
CA ALA A 237 7.12 -7.82 11.98
C ALA A 237 8.63 -7.68 11.87
N PHE A 238 9.35 -8.71 12.30
CA PHE A 238 10.79 -8.75 12.28
C PHE A 238 11.27 -9.75 11.21
N SER A 239 12.11 -9.26 10.31
CA SER A 239 12.65 -10.04 9.19
C SER A 239 13.38 -11.31 9.66
N PRO A 240 13.58 -12.31 8.78
CA PRO A 240 14.33 -13.52 9.10
C PRO A 240 15.72 -13.21 9.71
N GLU A 241 16.21 -14.01 10.67
CA GLU A 241 15.58 -15.19 11.29
C GLU A 241 14.89 -14.86 12.64
N ASN A 242 14.43 -13.62 12.84
CA ASN A 242 13.79 -13.22 14.11
C ASN A 242 12.36 -13.76 14.24
N GLY A 243 11.55 -13.57 13.19
CA GLY A 243 10.22 -14.19 13.04
C GLY A 243 9.13 -13.70 14.00
N ARG A 244 9.35 -12.64 14.78
CA ARG A 244 8.27 -12.03 15.57
C ARG A 244 7.31 -11.26 14.66
N LEU A 245 6.01 -11.38 14.93
CA LEU A 245 4.91 -10.67 14.26
C LEU A 245 3.96 -10.16 15.35
N HIS A 246 3.86 -8.85 15.49
CA HIS A 246 3.05 -8.21 16.50
C HIS A 246 1.89 -7.48 15.83
N LEU A 247 0.68 -7.69 16.35
CA LEU A 247 -0.55 -7.02 15.93
C LEU A 247 -0.97 -6.05 17.04
N ASP A 248 -1.45 -4.85 16.68
CA ASP A 248 -1.96 -3.93 17.70
C ASP A 248 -3.29 -4.45 18.26
N ALA A 249 -3.31 -4.75 19.55
CA ALA A 249 -4.48 -5.21 20.28
C ALA A 249 -5.54 -4.12 20.49
N ALA A 250 -5.19 -2.84 20.31
CA ALA A 250 -6.15 -1.73 20.34
C ALA A 250 -7.09 -1.72 19.14
N GLU A 251 -6.70 -2.37 18.04
CA GLU A 251 -7.48 -2.39 16.82
C GLU A 251 -8.76 -3.23 16.92
N ARG A 252 -9.76 -2.82 16.14
CA ARG A 252 -10.96 -3.63 15.93
C ARG A 252 -10.76 -4.60 14.77
N TRP A 253 -10.16 -5.75 15.07
CA TRP A 253 -9.94 -6.83 14.11
C TRP A 253 -11.26 -7.48 13.67
N ALA A 254 -11.36 -7.74 12.37
CA ALA A 254 -12.44 -8.48 11.77
C ALA A 254 -11.90 -9.65 10.96
N VAL A 255 -12.54 -10.81 11.11
CA VAL A 255 -12.34 -11.98 10.22
C VAL A 255 -13.49 -12.14 9.23
N ASP A 256 -14.59 -11.43 9.50
CA ASP A 256 -15.81 -11.40 8.71
C ASP A 256 -16.51 -10.05 8.89
N PHE A 257 -16.44 -9.22 7.86
CA PHE A 257 -17.06 -7.90 7.80
C PHE A 257 -18.59 -7.93 7.72
N GLU A 258 -19.19 -9.10 7.50
CA GLU A 258 -20.63 -9.30 7.63
C GLU A 258 -21.06 -9.50 9.08
N LYS A 259 -20.15 -9.93 9.97
CA LYS A 259 -20.42 -10.02 11.41
C LYS A 259 -19.96 -8.78 12.15
N GLU A 260 -18.75 -8.30 11.85
CA GLU A 260 -18.21 -7.09 12.42
C GLU A 260 -18.65 -5.87 11.60
N LYS A 261 -19.43 -4.96 12.20
CA LYS A 261 -20.05 -3.81 11.50
C LYS A 261 -19.38 -2.47 11.80
N SER A 262 -18.37 -2.44 12.67
CA SER A 262 -17.60 -1.24 12.96
C SER A 262 -16.99 -0.66 11.68
N LYS A 263 -17.14 0.66 11.50
CA LYS A 263 -16.59 1.39 10.35
C LYS A 263 -15.05 1.47 10.38
N VAL A 264 -14.46 1.31 11.57
CA VAL A 264 -13.00 1.29 11.75
C VAL A 264 -12.44 -0.14 11.80
N ALA A 265 -13.26 -1.15 11.53
CA ALA A 265 -12.80 -2.53 11.55
C ALA A 265 -11.73 -2.80 10.49
N VAL A 266 -10.70 -3.55 10.88
CA VAL A 266 -9.54 -3.90 10.04
C VAL A 266 -9.56 -5.40 9.75
N ASP A 267 -9.37 -5.78 8.49
CA ASP A 267 -9.35 -7.19 8.09
C ASP A 267 -8.06 -7.87 8.58
N LEU A 268 -8.20 -8.82 9.52
CA LEU A 268 -7.07 -9.50 10.14
C LEU A 268 -6.27 -10.33 9.14
N GLU A 269 -6.93 -10.97 8.17
CA GLU A 269 -6.23 -11.80 7.15
C GLU A 269 -5.33 -10.94 6.27
N SER A 270 -5.78 -9.74 5.90
CA SER A 270 -5.00 -8.81 5.09
C SER A 270 -3.73 -8.38 5.80
N VAL A 271 -3.83 -7.97 7.08
CA VAL A 271 -2.67 -7.54 7.85
C VAL A 271 -1.73 -8.72 8.14
N VAL A 272 -2.25 -9.86 8.58
CA VAL A 272 -1.39 -11.05 8.83
C VAL A 272 -0.70 -11.51 7.55
N THR A 273 -1.37 -11.51 6.39
CA THR A 273 -0.74 -11.88 5.12
C THR A 273 0.38 -10.91 4.75
N HIS A 274 0.18 -9.60 4.96
CA HIS A 274 1.22 -8.58 4.78
C HIS A 274 2.43 -8.81 5.69
N GLU A 275 2.20 -8.94 6.99
CA GLU A 275 3.28 -9.09 7.96
C GLU A 275 4.06 -10.41 7.78
N ILE A 276 3.41 -11.48 7.30
CA ILE A 276 4.14 -12.70 6.92
C ILE A 276 5.13 -12.44 5.77
N GLY A 277 4.82 -11.54 4.84
CA GLY A 277 5.77 -11.12 3.81
C GLY A 277 7.05 -10.52 4.40
N HIS A 278 6.93 -9.71 5.46
CA HIS A 278 8.08 -9.21 6.23
C HIS A 278 8.82 -10.31 6.96
N VAL A 279 8.11 -11.24 7.61
CA VAL A 279 8.68 -12.45 8.23
C VAL A 279 9.40 -13.32 7.20
N LEU A 280 9.08 -13.22 5.91
CA LEU A 280 9.77 -13.88 4.81
C LEU A 280 10.91 -13.04 4.20
N GLY A 281 11.07 -11.78 4.60
CA GLY A 281 12.19 -10.92 4.17
C GLY A 281 11.85 -9.85 3.14
N LEU A 282 10.58 -9.73 2.74
CA LEU A 282 10.13 -8.67 1.85
C LEU A 282 10.06 -7.34 2.58
N ALA A 283 10.40 -6.25 1.89
CA ALA A 283 10.10 -4.89 2.32
C ALA A 283 8.82 -4.38 1.64
N HIS A 284 8.33 -3.22 2.06
CA HIS A 284 7.13 -2.61 1.47
C HIS A 284 7.26 -2.41 -0.05
N SER A 285 6.19 -2.69 -0.77
CA SER A 285 6.04 -2.41 -2.20
C SER A 285 5.52 -1.00 -2.45
N ALA A 286 5.88 -0.44 -3.61
CA ALA A 286 5.28 0.80 -4.12
C ALA A 286 3.99 0.56 -4.93
N VAL A 287 3.65 -0.71 -5.24
CA VAL A 287 2.48 -1.09 -6.03
C VAL A 287 1.25 -1.15 -5.12
N LYS A 288 0.30 -0.22 -5.30
CA LYS A 288 -0.89 -0.07 -4.41
C LYS A 288 -1.71 -1.34 -4.27
N GLU A 289 -1.76 -2.17 -5.31
CA GLU A 289 -2.54 -3.40 -5.36
C GLU A 289 -1.84 -4.59 -4.68
N ALA A 290 -0.52 -4.52 -4.48
CA ALA A 290 0.28 -5.57 -3.87
C ALA A 290 -0.06 -5.71 -2.38
N VAL A 291 -0.01 -6.94 -1.88
CA VAL A 291 -0.17 -7.24 -0.45
C VAL A 291 0.87 -6.47 0.35
N MET A 292 2.10 -6.39 -0.13
CA MET A 292 3.20 -5.66 0.53
C MET A 292 3.10 -4.13 0.44
N TYR A 293 2.05 -3.54 -0.13
CA TYR A 293 1.81 -2.09 0.01
C TYR A 293 1.47 -1.75 1.46
N PRO A 294 2.09 -0.73 2.08
CA PRO A 294 2.06 -0.55 3.53
C PRO A 294 0.69 -0.20 4.11
N SER A 295 -0.18 0.45 3.34
CA SER A 295 -1.46 0.95 3.85
C SER A 295 -2.62 0.00 3.56
N LEU A 296 -3.52 -0.12 4.53
CA LEU A 296 -4.79 -0.82 4.42
C LEU A 296 -5.90 0.10 4.94
N SER A 297 -6.87 0.41 4.08
CA SER A 297 -8.04 1.19 4.51
C SER A 297 -8.90 0.39 5.48
N PRO A 298 -9.55 1.03 6.48
CA PRO A 298 -10.59 0.37 7.26
C PRO A 298 -11.63 -0.24 6.34
N ARG A 299 -12.19 -1.39 6.70
CA ARG A 299 -13.13 -2.17 5.88
C ARG A 299 -12.55 -2.66 4.54
N GLY A 300 -11.28 -2.37 4.25
CA GLY A 300 -10.57 -2.86 3.06
C GLY A 300 -10.11 -4.30 3.25
N LYS A 301 -10.00 -5.03 2.13
CA LYS A 301 -9.48 -6.39 2.11
C LYS A 301 -8.43 -6.53 1.02
N LYS A 302 -7.26 -7.04 1.39
CA LYS A 302 -6.10 -7.24 0.51
C LYS A 302 -5.35 -8.51 0.88
N VAL A 303 -5.93 -9.65 0.53
CA VAL A 303 -5.42 -10.99 0.88
C VAL A 303 -4.81 -11.72 -0.32
N GLU A 304 -5.12 -11.29 -1.55
CA GLU A 304 -4.64 -11.97 -2.75
C GLU A 304 -3.27 -11.44 -3.15
N LEU A 305 -2.26 -12.32 -3.16
CA LEU A 305 -0.92 -11.99 -3.64
C LEU A 305 -1.01 -11.52 -5.09
N ARG A 306 -0.27 -10.46 -5.40
CA ARG A 306 -0.08 -9.95 -6.77
C ARG A 306 1.26 -10.40 -7.31
N MET A 307 1.46 -10.21 -8.62
CA MET A 307 2.73 -10.55 -9.28
C MET A 307 3.92 -9.91 -8.59
N ASP A 308 3.73 -8.71 -8.07
CA ASP A 308 4.71 -8.00 -7.26
C ASP A 308 5.20 -8.82 -6.06
N ASP A 309 4.24 -9.29 -5.26
CA ASP A 309 4.49 -10.08 -4.06
C ASP A 309 5.14 -11.43 -4.42
N VAL A 310 4.65 -12.07 -5.49
CA VAL A 310 5.13 -13.38 -5.97
C VAL A 310 6.56 -13.30 -6.50
N GLU A 311 6.85 -12.36 -7.42
CA GLU A 311 8.20 -12.18 -7.95
C GLU A 311 9.19 -11.84 -6.82
N GLY A 312 8.77 -11.01 -5.87
CA GLY A 312 9.59 -10.64 -4.71
C GLY A 312 9.95 -11.86 -3.87
N VAL A 313 8.96 -12.62 -3.41
CA VAL A 313 9.22 -13.75 -2.51
C VAL A 313 9.97 -14.88 -3.24
N GLN A 314 9.69 -15.11 -4.52
CA GLN A 314 10.38 -16.12 -5.32
C GLN A 314 11.83 -15.75 -5.63
N ALA A 315 12.18 -14.46 -5.68
CA ALA A 315 13.57 -14.05 -5.79
C ALA A 315 14.40 -14.42 -4.53
N LEU A 316 13.77 -14.58 -3.36
CA LEU A 316 14.43 -15.04 -2.13
C LEU A 316 14.49 -16.57 -2.00
N TYR A 317 13.40 -17.26 -2.37
CA TYR A 317 13.22 -18.69 -2.05
C TYR A 317 13.13 -19.60 -3.28
N GLY A 318 13.00 -19.05 -4.48
CA GLY A 318 12.61 -19.77 -5.69
C GLY A 318 11.10 -20.02 -5.77
N SER A 319 10.66 -20.55 -6.90
CA SER A 319 9.24 -20.91 -7.13
C SER A 319 8.89 -22.23 -6.47
N ASN A 320 7.66 -22.33 -5.95
CA ASN A 320 7.07 -23.63 -5.63
C ASN A 320 6.98 -24.49 -6.93
N PRO A 321 7.41 -25.77 -6.93
CA PRO A 321 7.30 -26.65 -8.09
C PRO A 321 5.87 -26.85 -8.62
N ASN A 322 4.87 -26.67 -7.76
CA ASN A 322 3.45 -26.77 -8.10
C ASN A 322 2.84 -25.45 -8.54
N PHE A 323 3.55 -24.32 -8.43
CA PHE A 323 3.08 -23.03 -8.89
C PHE A 323 2.95 -23.01 -10.41
N LYS A 324 1.84 -22.44 -10.92
CA LYS A 324 1.55 -22.31 -12.35
C LYS A 324 1.34 -20.83 -12.68
N LEU A 325 2.34 -20.23 -13.35
CA LEU A 325 2.33 -18.80 -13.69
C LEU A 325 1.14 -18.41 -14.57
N ASP A 326 0.81 -19.22 -15.58
CA ASP A 326 -0.30 -18.91 -16.51
C ASP A 326 -1.65 -18.84 -15.79
N SER A 327 -1.91 -19.80 -14.90
CA SER A 327 -3.13 -19.84 -14.08
C SER A 327 -3.21 -18.65 -13.12
N PHE A 328 -2.07 -18.22 -12.58
CA PHE A 328 -1.99 -17.05 -11.71
C PHE A 328 -2.26 -15.75 -12.49
N LEU A 329 -1.67 -15.59 -13.67
CA LEU A 329 -1.90 -14.41 -14.54
C LEU A 329 -3.37 -14.30 -15.00
N GLU A 330 -4.03 -15.44 -15.22
CA GLU A 330 -5.45 -15.45 -15.58
C GLU A 330 -6.33 -14.99 -14.41
N SER A 331 -6.00 -15.38 -13.17
CA SER A 331 -6.70 -14.92 -11.97
C SER A 331 -6.50 -13.42 -11.71
N GLU A 332 -5.29 -12.90 -11.95
CA GLU A 332 -5.01 -11.45 -11.86
C GLU A 332 -5.82 -10.63 -12.87
N LYS A 333 -5.91 -11.10 -14.12
CA LYS A 333 -6.73 -10.42 -15.13
C LYS A 333 -8.19 -10.36 -14.71
N SER A 334 -8.74 -11.49 -14.26
CA SER A 334 -10.13 -11.59 -13.79
C SER A 334 -10.42 -10.62 -12.64
N THR A 335 -9.55 -10.59 -11.62
CA THR A 335 -9.69 -9.67 -10.48
C THR A 335 -9.59 -8.20 -10.88
N ASN A 336 -8.75 -7.86 -11.85
CA ASN A 336 -8.64 -6.49 -12.35
C ASN A 336 -9.86 -6.07 -13.19
N THR A 337 -10.41 -6.95 -14.05
CA THR A 337 -11.64 -6.67 -14.80
C THR A 337 -12.89 -6.58 -13.90
N GLY A 338 -12.93 -7.28 -12.78
CA GLY A 338 -14.01 -7.16 -11.79
C GLY A 338 -14.02 -5.82 -11.05
N SER A 339 -12.89 -5.10 -11.02
CA SER A 339 -12.76 -3.75 -10.46
C SER A 339 -13.07 -2.65 -11.48
N SER A 340 -13.16 -2.97 -12.78
CA SER A 340 -13.43 -2.00 -13.84
C SER A 340 -14.76 -2.30 -14.53
N ASN A 341 -15.88 -1.91 -13.90
CA ASN A 341 -17.13 -1.85 -14.64
C ASN A 341 -17.16 -0.59 -15.52
N THR A 342 -17.22 -0.86 -16.82
CA THR A 342 -17.52 0.02 -17.97
C THR A 342 -16.33 0.71 -18.67
N THR A 343 -15.76 0.03 -19.66
CA THR A 343 -15.86 0.39 -21.09
C THR A 343 -15.25 -0.72 -21.94
N ASN A 344 -16.03 -1.24 -22.89
CA ASN A 344 -15.57 -2.25 -23.84
C ASN A 344 -14.39 -1.70 -24.67
N PHE A 345 -13.24 -2.37 -24.59
CA PHE A 345 -12.23 -2.32 -25.64
C PHE A 345 -11.98 -3.73 -26.16
N LEU A 346 -12.53 -4.01 -27.33
CA LEU A 346 -12.08 -5.10 -28.21
C LEU A 346 -10.61 -4.85 -28.55
N SER A 347 -9.70 -5.63 -27.98
CA SER A 347 -8.32 -5.71 -28.46
C SER A 347 -8.20 -6.90 -29.42
N LEU A 348 -8.09 -6.59 -30.72
CA LEU A 348 -7.64 -7.54 -31.74
C LEU A 348 -6.18 -7.91 -31.44
N PHE A 349 -5.93 -9.19 -31.13
CA PHE A 349 -4.58 -9.74 -31.18
C PHE A 349 -4.22 -10.13 -32.62
N PHE A 350 -3.28 -9.40 -33.22
CA PHE A 350 -2.51 -9.89 -34.38
C PHE A 350 -1.53 -10.96 -33.89
N PHE A 351 -1.82 -12.23 -34.21
CA PHE A 351 -0.81 -13.27 -34.17
C PHE A 351 0.07 -13.16 -35.42
N ILE A 352 1.32 -12.72 -35.24
CA ILE A 352 2.36 -12.99 -36.23
C ILE A 352 2.93 -14.38 -35.90
N PHE A 353 2.45 -15.39 -36.64
CA PHE A 353 3.18 -16.64 -36.79
C PHE A 353 4.30 -16.39 -37.81
N VAL A 354 5.56 -16.49 -37.37
CA VAL A 354 6.68 -16.73 -38.30
C VAL A 354 7.02 -18.20 -38.22
N TRP A 355 6.75 -18.91 -39.31
CA TRP A 355 7.42 -20.14 -39.70
C TRP A 355 7.85 -19.97 -41.15
N PHE A 356 9.14 -19.76 -41.37
CA PHE A 356 10.03 -20.60 -42.18
C PHE A 356 11.48 -20.23 -41.87
#